data_AF-A0A6M3KZ31-F1
#
_entry.id   AF-A0A6M3KZ31-F1
#
_cell.length_a   1.000
_cell.length_b   1.000
_cell.length_c   1.000
_cell.angle_alpha   90.00
_cell.angle_beta   90.00
_cell.angle_gamma   90.00
#
_symmetry.space_group_name_H-M   'P 1'
#
loop_
_entity.id
_entity.type
_entity.pdbx_description
1 polymer ?
#
loop_
_entity_poly.entity_id
_entity_poly.type
_entity_poly.pdbx_seq_one_letter_code
_entity_poly.pdbx_strand_id
1 'polypeptide(L)'
;MAKTFDDGIVPVAFYADEDLSGKLYYAVKPASTPNYVKTANGASDPMPIGILQDDNGASVGMAVSVKTMGWTKALVAACDVAGNTCIITFGKFLHAGSDGKLYASGSGLYAQARSGDALTTGSAILNVFWMPIGACAHDAS
;
A
#
# COMPACT_ATOMS: atom_id res chain seq x y z
N MET A 1 17.87 7.69 -9.22
CA MET A 1 17.50 7.76 -7.80
C MET A 1 16.22 8.58 -7.66
N ALA A 2 15.08 7.93 -7.43
CA ALA A 2 13.79 8.62 -7.28
C ALA A 2 13.80 9.41 -5.96
N LYS A 3 13.96 10.73 -6.07
CA LYS A 3 13.89 11.72 -4.98
C LYS A 3 12.66 11.40 -4.14
N THR A 4 12.86 11.04 -2.88
CA THR A 4 11.77 10.86 -1.92
C THR A 4 11.05 12.20 -1.80
N PHE A 5 9.78 12.23 -2.22
CA PHE A 5 8.90 13.34 -1.90
C PHE A 5 8.65 13.28 -0.39
N ASP A 6 9.17 14.24 0.35
CA ASP A 6 8.88 14.42 1.76
C ASP A 6 7.72 15.42 1.89
N ASP A 7 6.65 15.00 2.56
CA ASP A 7 5.47 15.80 2.86
C ASP A 7 5.48 16.32 4.32
N GLY A 8 6.57 16.09 5.06
CA GLY A 8 6.72 16.43 6.47
C GLY A 8 6.05 15.46 7.44
N ILE A 9 5.37 14.40 6.95
CA ILE A 9 4.75 13.38 7.79
C ILE A 9 5.75 12.24 7.97
N VAL A 10 6.28 12.09 9.19
CA VAL A 10 7.30 11.08 9.47
C VAL A 10 6.65 9.68 9.55
N PRO A 11 7.27 8.65 8.95
CA PRO A 11 6.86 7.27 9.16
C PRO A 11 6.82 6.86 10.64
N VAL A 12 5.88 5.99 10.99
CA VAL A 12 5.69 5.47 12.35
C VAL A 12 6.36 4.09 12.46
N ALA A 13 6.97 3.80 13.61
CA ALA A 13 7.61 2.52 13.87
C ALA A 13 6.59 1.46 14.31
N PHE A 14 6.72 0.26 13.75
CA PHE A 14 5.99 -0.96 14.11
C PHE A 14 6.96 -2.14 14.21
N TYR A 15 6.46 -3.32 14.58
CA TYR A 15 7.22 -4.57 14.53
C TYR A 15 6.67 -5.51 13.46
N ALA A 16 7.52 -6.28 12.81
CA ALA A 16 7.08 -7.26 11.81
C ALA A 16 6.52 -8.53 12.49
N ASP A 17 5.28 -8.93 12.16
CA ASP A 17 4.65 -10.17 12.63
C ASP A 17 5.05 -11.39 11.77
N GLU A 18 5.47 -11.13 10.54
CA GLU A 18 5.94 -12.09 9.55
C GLU A 18 7.22 -11.58 8.90
N ASP A 19 7.84 -12.37 8.02
CA ASP A 19 8.95 -11.86 7.21
C ASP A 19 8.43 -10.89 6.13
N LEU A 20 8.89 -9.64 6.24
CA LEU A 20 8.60 -8.53 5.32
C LEU A 20 9.81 -8.16 4.46
N SER A 21 10.90 -8.93 4.53
CA SER A 21 12.09 -8.73 3.71
C SER A 21 11.72 -8.77 2.21
N GLY A 22 12.12 -7.75 1.44
CA GLY A 22 11.77 -7.62 0.02
C GLY A 22 10.36 -7.08 -0.26
N LYS A 23 9.60 -6.70 0.77
CA LYS A 23 8.25 -6.10 0.64
C LYS A 23 8.25 -4.58 0.79
N LEU A 24 9.36 -3.93 0.45
CA LEU A 24 9.43 -2.46 0.41
C LEU A 24 8.29 -1.88 -0.43
N TYR A 25 7.59 -0.88 0.12
CA TYR A 25 6.43 -0.22 -0.50
C TYR A 25 5.13 -1.05 -0.62
N TYR A 26 5.02 -2.17 0.09
CA TYR A 26 3.76 -2.90 0.20
C TYR A 26 2.85 -2.25 1.24
N ALA A 27 1.54 -2.36 1.04
CA ALA A 27 0.55 -2.03 2.04
C ALA A 27 0.62 -3.05 3.19
N VAL A 28 0.53 -2.54 4.41
CA VAL A 28 0.56 -3.35 5.64
C VAL A 28 -0.68 -3.12 6.47
N LYS A 29 -1.06 -4.13 7.23
CA LYS A 29 -2.21 -4.11 8.15
C LYS A 29 -1.76 -4.49 9.57
N PRO A 30 -2.54 -4.14 10.61
CA PRO A 30 -2.30 -4.61 11.95
C PRO A 30 -2.29 -6.14 12.01
N ALA A 31 -1.35 -6.69 12.78
CA ALA A 31 -1.34 -8.09 13.15
C ALA A 31 -2.25 -8.35 14.36
N SER A 32 -2.37 -9.61 14.77
CA SER A 32 -3.05 -9.99 16.01
C SER A 32 -2.29 -9.54 17.25
N THR A 33 -0.97 -9.38 17.14
CA THR A 33 -0.11 -8.88 18.21
C THR A 33 -0.11 -7.35 18.21
N PRO A 34 -0.38 -6.68 19.34
CA PRO A 34 -0.37 -5.21 19.40
C PRO A 34 0.97 -4.61 18.99
N ASN A 35 0.94 -3.55 18.19
CA ASN A 35 2.11 -2.87 17.59
C ASN A 35 2.87 -3.68 16.51
N TYR A 36 2.33 -4.83 16.11
CA TYR A 36 2.89 -5.60 15.00
C TYR A 36 2.09 -5.37 13.72
N VAL A 37 2.77 -5.50 12.59
CA VAL A 37 2.20 -5.37 11.25
C VAL A 37 2.60 -6.55 10.38
N LYS A 38 1.76 -6.85 9.41
CA LYS A 38 2.00 -7.85 8.36
C LYS A 38 1.51 -7.34 7.02
N THR A 39 1.83 -8.05 5.95
CA THR A 39 1.36 -7.70 4.61
C THR A 39 -0.16 -7.60 4.59
N ALA A 40 -0.69 -6.54 3.98
CA ALA A 40 -2.12 -6.42 3.76
C ALA A 40 -2.58 -7.56 2.84
N ASN A 41 -3.73 -8.16 3.16
CA ASN A 41 -4.31 -9.26 2.40
C ASN A 41 -5.70 -8.92 1.84
N GLY A 42 -5.95 -7.63 1.59
CA GLY A 42 -7.20 -7.13 1.04
C GLY A 42 -7.54 -5.75 1.58
N ALA A 43 -8.65 -5.21 1.08
CA ALA A 43 -9.13 -3.88 1.42
C ALA A 43 -9.82 -3.81 2.80
N SER A 44 -10.49 -4.89 3.22
CA SER A 44 -11.55 -4.79 4.23
C SER A 44 -11.28 -5.40 5.60
N ASP A 45 -10.28 -6.29 5.83
CA ASP A 45 -10.14 -6.88 7.17
C ASP A 45 -8.74 -7.49 7.59
N PRO A 46 -8.07 -6.91 8.60
CA PRO A 46 -8.17 -5.50 8.98
C PRO A 46 -7.72 -4.60 7.83
N MET A 47 -8.29 -3.40 7.82
CA MET A 47 -7.94 -2.36 6.87
C MET A 47 -6.42 -2.10 6.86
N PRO A 48 -5.78 -1.92 5.69
CA PRO A 48 -4.40 -1.49 5.63
C PRO A 48 -4.23 -0.15 6.35
N ILE A 49 -3.20 -0.05 7.19
CA ILE A 49 -2.91 1.14 8.00
C ILE A 49 -1.81 2.02 7.40
N GLY A 50 -1.07 1.51 6.43
CA GLY A 50 0.07 2.23 5.87
C GLY A 50 0.83 1.46 4.81
N ILE A 51 1.90 2.10 4.33
CA ILE A 51 2.84 1.55 3.34
C ILE A 51 4.21 1.38 3.98
N LEU A 52 4.82 0.20 3.82
CA LEU A 52 6.16 -0.10 4.32
C LEU A 52 7.21 0.81 3.65
N GLN A 53 8.02 1.50 4.46
CA GLN A 53 9.07 2.42 4.00
C GLN A 53 10.48 1.86 4.14
N ASP A 54 10.65 0.79 4.90
CA ASP A 54 11.91 0.11 5.14
C ASP A 54 11.67 -1.39 5.29
N ASP A 55 12.47 -2.19 4.58
CA ASP A 55 12.44 -3.66 4.61
C ASP A 55 13.80 -4.26 5.01
N ASN A 56 14.77 -3.44 5.42
CA ASN A 56 16.16 -3.84 5.64
C ASN A 56 16.30 -4.82 6.82
N GLY A 57 16.14 -6.11 6.53
CA GLY A 57 16.15 -7.17 7.55
C GLY A 57 14.85 -7.24 8.35
N ALA A 58 13.71 -6.91 7.73
CA ALA A 58 12.38 -6.93 8.34
C ALA A 58 11.84 -8.35 8.61
N SER A 59 12.63 -9.16 9.31
CA SER A 59 12.20 -10.47 9.83
C SER A 59 11.29 -10.32 11.05
N VAL A 60 10.64 -11.42 11.45
CA VAL A 60 9.72 -11.45 12.60
C VAL A 60 10.34 -10.81 13.84
N GLY A 61 9.62 -9.88 14.47
CA GLY A 61 10.04 -9.16 15.67
C GLY A 61 10.97 -7.97 15.42
N MET A 62 11.38 -7.71 14.18
CA MET A 62 12.23 -6.55 13.85
C MET A 62 11.39 -5.28 13.69
N ALA A 63 11.98 -4.15 14.07
CA ALA A 63 11.35 -2.85 13.88
C ALA A 63 11.29 -2.48 12.40
N VAL A 64 10.14 -1.99 11.96
CA VAL A 64 9.88 -1.56 10.60
C VAL A 64 9.26 -0.17 10.57
N SER A 65 9.45 0.54 9.47
CA SER A 65 8.95 1.89 9.28
C SER A 65 7.74 1.90 8.35
N VAL A 66 6.63 2.50 8.78
CA VAL A 66 5.36 2.51 8.03
C VAL A 66 4.88 3.94 7.83
N LYS A 67 4.62 4.32 6.58
CA LYS A 67 3.94 5.58 6.28
C LYS A 67 2.44 5.37 6.45
N THR A 68 1.87 5.98 7.48
CA THR A 68 0.45 5.81 7.82
C THR A 68 -0.47 6.75 7.04
N MET A 69 0.03 7.88 6.53
CA MET A 69 -0.73 8.83 5.71
C MET A 69 0.21 9.73 4.91
N GLY A 70 -0.32 10.36 3.86
CA GLY A 70 0.38 11.37 3.09
C GLY A 70 1.02 10.85 1.80
N TRP A 71 1.90 11.65 1.21
CA TRP A 71 2.63 11.27 0.00
C TRP A 71 3.68 10.22 0.32
N THR A 72 3.68 9.15 -0.48
CA THR A 72 4.66 8.07 -0.36
C THR A 72 4.83 7.33 -1.69
N LYS A 73 5.77 6.41 -1.71
CA LYS A 73 5.91 5.42 -2.76
C LYS A 73 5.13 4.17 -2.37
N ALA A 74 4.40 3.60 -3.31
CA ALA A 74 3.71 2.32 -3.14
C ALA A 74 3.97 1.43 -4.35
N LEU A 75 4.01 0.11 -4.13
CA LEU A 75 4.02 -0.85 -5.22
C LEU A 75 2.60 -0.99 -5.77
N VAL A 76 2.42 -0.59 -7.02
CA VAL A 76 1.14 -0.60 -7.73
C VAL A 76 1.19 -1.60 -8.86
N ALA A 77 0.13 -2.37 -9.06
CA ALA A 77 -0.03 -3.31 -10.16
C ALA A 77 -1.17 -2.87 -11.09
N ALA A 78 -0.92 -2.95 -12.40
CA ALA A 78 -1.91 -2.64 -13.43
C ALA A 78 -2.88 -3.78 -13.73
N CYS A 79 -2.64 -5.00 -13.25
CA CYS A 79 -3.64 -6.07 -13.34
C CYS A 79 -4.09 -6.40 -11.94
N ASP A 80 -5.39 -6.56 -11.68
CA ASP A 80 -5.84 -7.10 -10.40
C ASP A 80 -5.43 -8.56 -10.21
N VAL A 81 -5.62 -9.09 -8.99
CA VAL A 81 -5.33 -10.50 -8.68
C VAL A 81 -6.20 -11.50 -9.46
N ALA A 82 -7.27 -11.04 -10.11
CA ALA A 82 -8.14 -11.83 -10.99
C ALA A 82 -7.72 -11.76 -12.48
N GLY A 83 -6.67 -11.01 -12.81
CA GLY A 83 -6.12 -10.91 -14.17
C GLY A 83 -6.78 -9.83 -15.04
N ASN A 84 -7.64 -8.97 -14.48
CA ASN A 84 -8.23 -7.86 -15.22
C ASN A 84 -7.20 -6.74 -15.41
N THR A 85 -6.92 -6.37 -16.66
CA THR A 85 -6.10 -5.20 -16.98
C THR A 85 -6.80 -3.90 -16.60
N CYS A 86 -6.13 -3.10 -15.78
CA CYS A 86 -6.53 -1.80 -15.28
C CYS A 86 -5.46 -0.76 -15.64
N ILE A 87 -5.88 0.33 -16.28
CA ILE A 87 -4.97 1.43 -16.59
C ILE A 87 -4.86 2.32 -15.35
N ILE A 88 -3.65 2.40 -14.76
CA ILE A 88 -3.35 3.33 -13.67
C ILE A 88 -2.91 4.66 -14.28
N THR A 89 -3.75 5.68 -14.18
CA THR A 89 -3.43 7.06 -14.57
C THR A 89 -3.38 7.98 -13.35
N PHE A 90 -2.88 9.19 -13.53
CA PHE A 90 -3.00 10.25 -12.54
C PHE A 90 -4.44 10.36 -12.00
N GLY A 91 -4.57 10.51 -10.69
CA GLY A 91 -5.86 10.69 -10.02
C GLY A 91 -6.65 9.39 -9.80
N LYS A 92 -6.20 8.24 -10.32
CA LYS A 92 -6.89 6.97 -10.08
C LYS A 92 -6.84 6.58 -8.62
N PHE A 93 -8.01 6.20 -8.11
CA PHE A 93 -8.14 5.61 -6.80
C PHE A 93 -7.60 4.18 -6.80
N LEU A 94 -6.96 3.83 -5.69
CA LEU A 94 -6.28 2.57 -5.50
C LEU A 94 -6.75 1.89 -4.22
N HIS A 95 -6.75 0.56 -4.25
CA HIS A 95 -7.01 -0.30 -3.10
C HIS A 95 -5.91 -1.33 -2.90
N ALA A 96 -5.70 -1.76 -1.65
CA ALA A 96 -4.78 -2.84 -1.35
C ALA A 96 -5.41 -4.20 -1.72
N GLY A 97 -4.71 -4.99 -2.52
CA GLY A 97 -5.11 -6.34 -2.86
C GLY A 97 -4.58 -7.37 -1.85
N SER A 98 -4.80 -8.65 -2.16
CA SER A 98 -4.46 -9.76 -1.27
C SER A 98 -2.96 -10.04 -1.13
N ASP A 99 -2.15 -9.50 -2.03
CA ASP A 99 -0.69 -9.61 -2.00
C ASP A 99 -0.02 -8.35 -1.44
N GLY A 100 -0.77 -7.39 -0.90
CA GLY A 100 -0.27 -6.13 -0.34
C GLY A 100 0.11 -5.08 -1.38
N LYS A 101 -0.04 -5.34 -2.68
CA LYS A 101 0.11 -4.32 -3.72
C LYS A 101 -1.15 -3.47 -3.82
N LEU A 102 -1.00 -2.30 -4.42
CA LEU A 102 -2.13 -1.43 -4.75
C LEU A 102 -2.62 -1.69 -6.17
N TYR A 103 -3.93 -1.68 -6.34
CA TYR A 103 -4.63 -1.91 -7.61
C TYR A 103 -5.64 -0.80 -7.86
N ALA A 104 -5.94 -0.51 -9.13
CA ALA A 104 -7.01 0.42 -9.46
C ALA A 104 -8.33 0.00 -8.80
N SER A 105 -9.07 0.98 -8.30
CA SER A 105 -10.43 0.80 -7.81
C SER A 105 -11.36 1.80 -8.47
N GLY A 106 -12.60 1.38 -8.71
CA GLY A 106 -13.70 2.28 -9.05
C GLY A 106 -14.26 3.02 -7.84
N SER A 107 -14.04 2.51 -6.61
CA SER A 107 -14.74 2.96 -5.39
C SER A 107 -13.92 2.93 -4.09
N GLY A 108 -12.70 2.39 -4.07
CA GLY A 108 -11.85 2.27 -2.88
C GLY A 108 -10.86 3.43 -2.70
N LEU A 109 -10.85 4.06 -1.52
CA LEU A 109 -10.12 5.32 -1.22
C LEU A 109 -8.87 5.13 -0.34
N TYR A 110 -8.00 4.15 -0.62
CA TYR A 110 -6.78 3.97 0.19
C TYR A 110 -5.63 4.82 -0.31
N ALA A 111 -5.57 5.01 -1.63
CA ALA A 111 -4.56 5.85 -2.23
C ALA A 111 -5.03 6.47 -3.54
N GLN A 112 -4.39 7.57 -3.91
CA GLN A 112 -4.55 8.18 -5.21
C GLN A 112 -3.20 8.21 -5.96
N ALA A 113 -3.20 7.69 -7.18
CA ALA A 113 -1.99 7.68 -8.02
C ALA A 113 -1.60 9.10 -8.47
N ARG A 114 -0.31 9.44 -8.36
CA ARG A 114 0.28 10.71 -8.85
C ARG A 114 1.09 10.55 -10.13
N SER A 115 1.17 9.36 -10.71
CA SER A 115 2.07 9.08 -11.84
C SER A 115 1.76 9.92 -13.07
N GLY A 116 2.80 10.47 -13.70
CA GLY A 116 2.72 11.18 -14.98
C GLY A 116 2.59 10.25 -16.20
N ASP A 117 3.02 8.99 -16.07
CA ASP A 117 2.89 7.96 -17.09
C ASP A 117 1.87 6.89 -16.66
N ALA A 118 1.07 6.42 -17.63
CA ALA A 118 0.08 5.39 -17.37
C ALA A 118 0.74 4.02 -17.16
N LEU A 119 0.45 3.34 -16.06
CA LEU A 119 0.82 1.93 -15.89
C LEU A 119 -0.28 1.08 -16.52
N THR A 120 0.04 0.41 -17.63
CA THR A 120 -0.90 -0.42 -18.39
C THR A 120 -0.65 -1.92 -18.23
N THR A 121 0.54 -2.30 -17.78
CA THR A 121 0.94 -3.70 -17.54
C THR A 121 1.92 -3.81 -16.38
N GLY A 122 1.96 -4.97 -15.73
CA GLY A 122 2.95 -5.29 -14.70
C GLY A 122 2.74 -4.54 -13.38
N SER A 123 3.83 -4.40 -12.62
CA SER A 123 3.87 -3.65 -11.37
C SER A 123 5.00 -2.63 -11.39
N ALA A 124 4.76 -1.47 -10.79
CA ALA A 124 5.74 -0.40 -10.69
C ALA A 124 5.62 0.33 -9.34
N ILE A 125 6.73 0.90 -8.88
CA ILE A 125 6.72 1.79 -7.72
C ILE A 125 6.25 3.16 -8.19
N LEU A 126 5.10 3.60 -7.70
CA LEU A 126 4.51 4.89 -8.05
C LEU A 126 4.45 5.81 -6.83
N ASN A 127 4.48 7.12 -7.08
CA ASN A 127 4.12 8.09 -6.05
C ASN A 127 2.59 8.08 -5.88
N VAL A 128 2.14 7.91 -4.65
CA VAL A 128 0.73 7.89 -4.28
C VAL A 128 0.49 8.82 -3.11
N PHE A 129 -0.71 9.38 -3.04
CA PHE A 129 -1.21 9.97 -1.80
C PHE A 129 -1.93 8.87 -1.02
N TRP A 130 -1.33 8.40 0.06
CA TRP A 130 -1.89 7.37 0.94
C TRP A 130 -2.82 8.00 1.97
N MET A 131 -4.02 7.42 2.10
CA MET A 131 -5.03 7.84 3.06
C MET A 131 -5.69 6.58 3.64
N PRO A 132 -5.47 6.21 4.90
CA PRO A 132 -6.07 5.04 5.51
C PRO A 132 -7.53 5.34 5.93
N ILE A 133 -8.30 6.00 5.06
CA ILE A 133 -9.73 6.26 5.22
C ILE A 133 -10.47 5.43 4.19
N GLY A 134 -10.56 4.13 4.46
CA GLY A 134 -11.47 3.26 3.74
C GLY A 134 -12.91 3.60 4.14
N ALA A 135 -13.69 4.16 3.22
CA ALA A 135 -15.10 3.81 3.22
C ALA A 135 -15.15 2.29 3.03
N CYS A 136 -15.78 1.56 3.96
CA CYS A 136 -16.19 0.20 3.65
C CYS A 136 -16.96 0.26 2.33
N ALA A 137 -16.42 -0.37 1.27
CA ALA A 137 -17.23 -0.65 0.11
C ALA A 137 -18.31 -1.61 0.61
N HIS A 138 -19.45 -1.06 1.02
CA HIS A 138 -20.69 -1.80 0.90
C HIS A 138 -20.79 -2.05 -0.59
N ASP A 139 -20.48 -3.27 -1.02
CA ASP A 139 -20.96 -3.77 -2.29
C ASP A 139 -22.47 -3.49 -2.28
N ALA A 140 -22.90 -2.50 -3.06
CA ALA A 140 -24.29 -2.31 -3.35
C ALA A 140 -24.68 -3.51 -4.21
N SER A 141 -25.18 -4.55 -3.54
CA SER A 141 -25.93 -5.65 -4.13
C SER A 141 -27.01 -5.13 -5.06
#